data_AF-A0A520BHU3-F1
#
_entry.id   AF-A0A520BHU3-F1
#
_cell.length_a   1.000
_cell.length_b   1.000
_cell.length_c   1.000
_cell.angle_alpha   90.00
_cell.angle_beta   90.00
_cell.angle_gamma   90.00
#
_symmetry.space_group_name_H-M   'P 1'
#
loop_
_entity.id
_entity.type
_entity.pdbx_description
1 polymer ?
#
loop_
_entity_poly.entity_id
_entity_poly.type
_entity_poly.pdbx_seq_one_letter_code
_entity_poly.pdbx_strand_id
1 'polypeptide(L)'
;MKKLILILIIALFYGCSQSPTFTKDKMLTDFLDIDAIEKAEILNNYGTFLLNKTQLENLKTALKKLNYEPNQDIKVGAKGVSFTINKKEYHLSMRTNGEMAEIFVNNESLVFKTNGLNLDNYKKN
;
A
#
# COMPACT_ATOMS: atom_id res chain seq x y z
N MET A 1 65.48 -11.41 15.29
CA MET A 1 64.54 -10.28 15.34
C MET A 1 64.37 -9.71 13.94
N LYS A 2 63.18 -9.77 13.35
CA LYS A 2 62.69 -8.92 12.26
C LYS A 2 61.19 -9.20 12.12
N LYS A 3 60.39 -8.20 12.52
CA LYS A 3 58.93 -8.20 12.41
C LYS A 3 58.57 -7.87 10.96
N LEU A 4 57.62 -8.57 10.38
CA LEU A 4 56.93 -8.10 9.18
C LEU A 4 55.43 -8.34 9.36
N ILE A 5 54.76 -7.20 9.51
CA ILE A 5 53.33 -7.01 9.58
C ILE A 5 52.76 -7.33 8.19
N LEU A 6 51.83 -8.27 8.09
CA LEU A 6 51.02 -8.45 6.89
C LEU A 6 49.59 -8.01 7.21
N ILE A 7 49.16 -7.01 6.46
CA ILE A 7 47.92 -6.24 6.62
C ILE A 7 46.71 -7.12 6.29
N LEU A 8 45.76 -7.18 7.23
CA LEU A 8 44.46 -7.79 7.06
C LEU A 8 43.59 -6.86 6.19
N ILE A 9 43.32 -7.24 4.94
CA ILE A 9 42.33 -6.54 4.11
C ILE A 9 40.95 -7.07 4.50
N ILE A 10 40.26 -6.33 5.36
CA ILE A 10 38.83 -6.56 5.62
C ILE A 10 38.07 -5.91 4.48
N ALA A 11 37.63 -6.71 3.50
CA ALA A 11 36.63 -6.29 2.53
C ALA A 11 35.28 -6.21 3.24
N LEU A 12 35.00 -5.06 3.88
CA LEU A 12 33.64 -4.67 4.24
C LEU A 12 32.90 -4.37 2.93
N PHE A 13 32.34 -5.40 2.31
CA PHE A 13 31.20 -5.19 1.43
C PHE A 13 30.02 -4.78 2.31
N TYR A 14 29.98 -3.47 2.60
CA TYR A 14 28.75 -2.76 2.84
C TYR A 14 27.84 -3.09 1.65
N GLY A 15 26.95 -4.06 1.84
CA GLY A 15 25.73 -4.10 1.08
C GLY A 15 24.98 -2.83 1.42
N CYS A 16 25.24 -1.76 0.66
CA CYS A 16 24.33 -0.64 0.57
C CYS A 16 22.99 -1.23 0.17
N SER A 17 22.07 -1.34 1.12
CA SER A 17 20.66 -1.53 0.83
C SER A 17 20.26 -0.38 -0.08
N GLN A 18 20.26 -0.62 -1.40
CA GLN A 18 19.63 0.28 -2.35
C GLN A 18 18.16 0.29 -1.96
N SER A 19 17.73 1.35 -1.26
CA SER A 19 16.32 1.62 -1.07
C SER A 19 15.68 1.58 -2.47
N PRO A 20 14.71 0.68 -2.73
CA PRO A 20 14.12 0.57 -4.04
C PRO A 20 13.53 1.92 -4.41
N THR A 21 14.12 2.56 -5.43
CA THR A 21 13.61 3.82 -5.94
C THR A 21 12.38 3.48 -6.77
N PHE A 22 11.22 3.40 -6.11
CA PHE A 22 9.96 3.09 -6.77
C PHE A 22 9.66 4.17 -7.82
N THR A 23 9.59 3.77 -9.09
CA THR A 23 9.21 4.65 -10.21
C THR A 23 7.70 4.91 -10.19
N LYS A 24 7.27 6.06 -10.73
CA LYS A 24 5.85 6.49 -10.77
C LYS A 24 4.93 5.56 -11.58
N ASP A 25 5.49 4.63 -12.34
CA ASP A 25 4.72 3.72 -13.21
C ASP A 25 4.18 2.48 -12.49
N LYS A 26 4.36 2.41 -11.16
CA LYS A 26 3.88 1.28 -10.37
C LYS A 26 2.39 1.40 -10.04
N MET A 27 1.74 0.26 -9.87
CA MET A 27 0.35 0.14 -9.43
C MET A 27 0.29 -0.56 -8.08
N LEU A 28 -0.83 -0.46 -7.36
CA LEU A 28 -1.00 -1.19 -6.09
C LEU A 28 -0.81 -2.71 -6.24
N THR A 29 -1.15 -3.26 -7.42
CA THR A 29 -0.96 -4.67 -7.76
C THR A 29 0.50 -5.12 -7.79
N ASP A 30 1.45 -4.19 -7.94
CA ASP A 30 2.88 -4.53 -7.88
C ASP A 30 3.35 -4.79 -6.43
N PHE A 31 2.53 -4.44 -5.44
CA PHE A 31 2.85 -4.57 -4.01
C PHE A 31 1.97 -5.62 -3.30
N LEU A 32 0.73 -5.80 -3.75
CA LEU A 32 -0.26 -6.67 -3.14
C LEU A 32 -1.02 -7.47 -4.19
N ASP A 33 -1.24 -8.75 -3.91
CA ASP A 33 -2.12 -9.60 -4.72
C ASP A 33 -3.60 -9.25 -4.42
N ILE A 34 -4.14 -8.29 -5.18
CA ILE A 34 -5.52 -7.80 -5.01
C ILE A 34 -6.57 -8.88 -5.29
N ASP A 35 -6.26 -9.86 -6.14
CA ASP A 35 -7.20 -10.94 -6.44
C ASP A 35 -7.37 -11.89 -5.24
N ALA A 36 -6.32 -12.03 -4.44
CA ALA A 36 -6.31 -12.80 -3.19
C ALA A 36 -7.00 -12.12 -2.00
N ILE A 37 -7.67 -10.97 -2.18
CA ILE A 37 -8.47 -10.38 -1.10
C ILE A 37 -9.66 -11.29 -0.78
N GLU A 38 -9.68 -11.81 0.44
CA GLU A 38 -10.69 -12.73 0.95
C GLU A 38 -11.95 -12.00 1.44
N LYS A 39 -11.75 -10.86 2.10
CA LYS A 39 -12.80 -10.02 2.68
C LYS A 39 -12.32 -8.57 2.79
N ALA A 40 -13.26 -7.64 2.77
CA ALA A 40 -13.00 -6.23 2.98
C ALA A 40 -14.13 -5.56 3.75
N GLU A 41 -13.76 -4.64 4.64
CA GLU A 41 -14.64 -3.75 5.37
C GLU A 41 -14.38 -2.32 4.91
N ILE A 42 -15.45 -1.57 4.65
CA ILE A 42 -15.39 -0.16 4.29
C ILE A 42 -15.76 0.68 5.50
N LEU A 43 -14.98 1.75 5.73
CA LEU A 43 -15.35 2.89 6.56
C LEU A 43 -15.63 4.08 5.64
N ASN A 44 -16.88 4.55 5.62
CA ASN A 44 -17.29 5.71 4.83
C ASN A 44 -18.34 6.57 5.57
N ASN A 45 -18.98 7.50 4.86
CA ASN A 45 -20.02 8.36 5.43
C ASN A 45 -21.29 7.63 5.91
N TYR A 46 -21.47 6.37 5.50
CA TYR A 46 -22.58 5.50 5.92
C TYR A 46 -22.21 4.58 7.09
N GLY A 47 -21.01 4.73 7.65
CA GLY A 47 -20.48 3.92 8.75
C GLY A 47 -19.53 2.84 8.28
N THR A 48 -19.40 1.80 9.10
CA THR A 48 -18.49 0.67 8.88
C THR A 48 -19.28 -0.60 8.57
N PHE A 49 -18.94 -1.30 7.47
CA PHE A 49 -19.60 -2.56 7.11
C PHE A 49 -18.75 -3.45 6.21
N LEU A 50 -18.96 -4.77 6.36
CA LEU A 50 -18.37 -5.79 5.51
C LEU A 50 -19.00 -5.76 4.11
N LEU A 51 -18.16 -5.87 3.07
CA LEU A 51 -18.63 -5.95 1.70
C LEU A 51 -19.24 -7.31 1.37
N ASN A 52 -20.34 -7.32 0.62
CA ASN A 52 -20.81 -8.54 -0.03
C ASN A 52 -19.89 -8.92 -1.21
N LYS A 53 -20.13 -10.10 -1.80
CA LYS A 53 -19.35 -10.61 -2.94
C LYS A 53 -19.26 -9.62 -4.11
N THR A 54 -20.38 -9.06 -4.56
CA THR A 54 -20.41 -8.12 -5.69
C THR A 54 -19.64 -6.83 -5.39
N GLN A 55 -19.81 -6.30 -4.18
CA GLN A 55 -19.09 -5.10 -3.72
C GLN A 55 -17.59 -5.36 -3.59
N LEU A 56 -17.20 -6.54 -3.10
CA LEU A 56 -15.80 -6.94 -3.01
C LEU A 56 -15.14 -7.00 -4.39
N GLU A 57 -15.80 -7.58 -5.39
CA GLU A 57 -15.26 -7.65 -6.76
C GLU A 57 -15.15 -6.26 -7.42
N ASN A 58 -16.11 -5.37 -7.15
CA ASN A 58 -16.03 -3.97 -7.57
C ASN A 58 -14.86 -3.24 -6.90
N LEU A 59 -14.65 -3.48 -5.60
CA LEU A 59 -13.51 -2.93 -4.87
C LEU A 59 -12.19 -3.44 -5.44
N LYS A 60 -12.03 -4.74 -5.68
CA LYS A 60 -10.83 -5.32 -6.30
C LYS A 60 -10.52 -4.64 -7.64
N THR A 61 -11.53 -4.50 -8.49
CA THR A 61 -11.39 -3.84 -9.79
C THR A 61 -10.94 -2.38 -9.65
N ALA A 62 -11.44 -1.66 -8.65
CA ALA A 62 -11.02 -0.29 -8.39
C ALA A 62 -9.59 -0.22 -7.82
N LEU A 63 -9.24 -1.10 -6.87
CA LEU A 63 -7.90 -1.19 -6.27
C LEU A 63 -6.80 -1.48 -7.30
N LYS A 64 -7.11 -2.27 -8.34
CA LYS A 64 -6.20 -2.51 -9.47
C LYS A 64 -5.87 -1.27 -10.30
N LYS A 65 -6.60 -0.17 -10.14
CA LYS A 65 -6.39 1.09 -10.88
C LYS A 65 -5.62 2.14 -10.08
N LEU A 66 -5.18 1.83 -8.86
CA LEU A 66 -4.45 2.77 -8.02
C LEU A 66 -3.02 2.90 -8.53
N ASN A 67 -2.65 4.13 -8.90
CA ASN A 67 -1.32 4.43 -9.45
C ASN A 67 -0.43 4.98 -8.34
N TYR A 68 0.79 4.47 -8.24
CA TYR A 68 1.74 4.87 -7.23
C TYR A 68 2.20 6.31 -7.44
N GLU A 69 2.08 7.15 -6.42
CA GLU A 69 2.45 8.56 -6.43
C GLU A 69 3.39 8.84 -5.24
N PRO A 70 4.70 8.62 -5.38
CA PRO A 70 5.67 8.87 -4.32
C PRO A 70 5.83 10.36 -4.04
N ASN A 71 6.24 10.69 -2.81
CA ASN A 71 6.60 12.05 -2.37
C ASN A 71 5.48 13.09 -2.47
N GLN A 72 4.23 12.67 -2.30
CA GLN A 72 3.07 13.58 -2.26
C GLN A 72 2.84 14.11 -0.84
N ASP A 73 2.51 15.40 -0.75
CA ASP A 73 1.93 15.95 0.47
C ASP A 73 0.47 15.51 0.56
N ILE A 74 0.15 14.74 1.60
CA ILE A 74 -1.16 14.13 1.78
C ILE A 74 -1.84 14.64 3.05
N LYS A 75 -3.12 15.00 2.92
CA LYS A 75 -3.94 15.40 4.07
C LYS A 75 -4.73 14.22 4.59
N VAL A 76 -4.86 14.13 5.91
CA VAL A 76 -5.65 13.09 6.56
C VAL A 76 -7.09 13.10 6.03
N GLY A 77 -7.60 11.94 5.63
CA GLY A 77 -9.02 11.71 5.38
C GLY A 77 -9.61 10.72 6.39
N ALA A 78 -10.93 10.66 6.44
CA ALA A 78 -11.70 9.91 7.44
C ALA A 78 -12.29 8.59 6.92
N LYS A 79 -12.05 8.26 5.65
CA LYS A 79 -12.61 7.07 4.99
C LYS A 79 -11.50 6.08 4.70
N GLY A 80 -11.81 4.80 4.67
CA GLY A 80 -10.82 3.77 4.38
C GLY A 80 -11.40 2.40 4.13
N VAL A 81 -10.51 1.47 3.84
CA VAL A 81 -10.80 0.07 3.57
C VAL A 81 -9.85 -0.77 4.42
N SER A 82 -10.39 -1.70 5.19
CA SER A 82 -9.62 -2.76 5.83
C SER A 82 -9.84 -4.05 5.04
N PHE A 83 -8.79 -4.73 4.61
CA PHE A 83 -8.93 -5.97 3.84
C PHE A 83 -7.89 -7.01 4.21
N THR A 84 -8.22 -8.28 3.99
CA THR A 84 -7.36 -9.41 4.35
C THR A 84 -6.86 -10.14 3.10
N ILE A 85 -5.55 -10.33 3.00
CA ILE A 85 -4.90 -11.20 2.01
C ILE A 85 -4.04 -12.20 2.78
N ASN A 86 -4.25 -13.50 2.57
CA ASN A 86 -3.48 -14.56 3.21
C ASN A 86 -3.39 -14.40 4.75
N LYS A 87 -4.53 -14.14 5.41
CA LYS A 87 -4.65 -13.86 6.86
C LYS A 87 -3.92 -12.60 7.38
N LYS A 88 -3.30 -11.79 6.51
CA LYS A 88 -2.71 -10.50 6.88
C LYS A 88 -3.69 -9.38 6.56
N GLU A 89 -3.93 -8.51 7.53
CA GLU A 89 -4.78 -7.34 7.39
C GLU A 89 -3.99 -6.14 6.87
N TYR A 90 -4.64 -5.38 5.99
CA TYR A 90 -4.14 -4.17 5.39
C TYR A 90 -5.18 -3.07 5.53
N HIS A 91 -4.70 -1.85 5.78
CA HIS A 91 -5.56 -0.68 5.91
C HIS A 91 -5.17 0.35 4.85
N LEU A 92 -6.11 0.63 3.95
CA LEU A 92 -6.00 1.67 2.93
C LEU A 92 -6.84 2.87 3.36
N SER A 93 -6.19 3.99 3.65
CA SER A 93 -6.84 5.22 4.10
C SER A 93 -6.97 6.20 2.95
N MET A 94 -8.16 6.76 2.75
CA MET A 94 -8.35 7.86 1.80
C MET A 94 -7.72 9.14 2.36
N ARG A 95 -7.04 9.88 1.49
CA ARG A 95 -6.30 11.11 1.79
C ARG A 95 -6.67 12.19 0.78
N THR A 96 -6.39 13.45 1.12
CA THR A 96 -6.59 14.61 0.23
C THR A 96 -7.99 14.60 -0.41
N ASN A 97 -9.02 14.59 0.43
CA ASN A 97 -10.43 14.52 0.01
C ASN A 97 -10.82 13.31 -0.87
N GLY A 98 -10.03 12.24 -0.84
CA GLY A 98 -10.28 11.03 -1.61
C GLY A 98 -9.57 10.98 -2.96
N GLU A 99 -8.75 11.98 -3.30
CA GLU A 99 -7.92 11.96 -4.51
C GLU A 99 -6.73 11.01 -4.38
N MET A 100 -6.25 10.81 -3.15
CA MET A 100 -5.14 9.95 -2.81
C MET A 100 -5.57 8.87 -1.83
N ALA A 101 -4.84 7.77 -1.81
CA ALA A 101 -4.96 6.70 -0.84
C ALA A 101 -3.57 6.35 -0.30
N GLU A 102 -3.50 6.02 0.98
CA GLU A 102 -2.28 5.61 1.66
C GLU A 102 -2.47 4.22 2.27
N ILE A 103 -1.46 3.37 2.15
CA ILE A 103 -1.44 2.03 2.74
C ILE A 103 -0.03 1.71 3.23
N PHE A 104 0.06 1.04 4.38
CA PHE A 104 1.33 0.52 4.89
C PHE A 104 1.57 -0.90 4.40
N VAL A 105 2.68 -1.10 3.68
CA VAL A 105 3.13 -2.42 3.21
C VAL A 105 4.57 -2.61 3.66
N ASN A 106 4.84 -3.68 4.42
CA ASN A 106 6.18 -4.00 4.93
C ASN A 106 6.88 -2.83 5.65
N ASN A 107 6.12 -2.12 6.50
CA ASN A 107 6.56 -0.95 7.26
C ASN A 107 6.88 0.30 6.41
N GLU A 108 6.58 0.27 5.11
CA GLU A 108 6.67 1.44 4.23
C GLU A 108 5.28 2.04 4.01
N SER A 109 5.16 3.37 4.11
CA SER A 109 3.96 4.08 3.68
C SER A 109 4.02 4.26 2.16
N LEU A 110 3.00 3.76 1.47
CA LEU A 110 2.85 3.86 0.03
C LEU A 110 1.62 4.69 -0.28
N VAL A 111 1.80 5.72 -1.12
CA VAL A 111 0.74 6.64 -1.54
C VAL A 111 0.37 6.37 -3.00
N PHE A 112 -0.92 6.38 -3.27
CA PHE A 112 -1.49 6.09 -4.58
C PHE A 112 -2.54 7.14 -4.97
N LYS A 113 -2.58 7.51 -6.25
CA LYS A 113 -3.73 8.21 -6.84
C LYS A 113 -4.90 7.25 -6.98
N THR A 114 -6.07 7.68 -6.52
CA THR A 114 -7.25 6.81 -6.44
C THR A 114 -7.95 6.57 -7.77
N ASN A 115 -7.68 7.43 -8.76
CA ASN A 115 -8.23 7.34 -10.12
C ASN A 115 -9.76 7.13 -10.13
N GLY A 116 -10.46 7.81 -9.22
CA GLY A 116 -11.93 7.78 -9.13
C GLY A 116 -12.51 6.75 -8.17
N LEU A 117 -11.70 6.05 -7.37
CA LEU A 117 -12.22 5.25 -6.25
C LEU A 117 -12.96 6.17 -5.26
N ASN A 118 -14.28 6.00 -5.18
CA ASN A 118 -15.13 6.68 -4.20
C ASN A 118 -15.75 5.66 -3.25
N LEU A 119 -15.35 5.71 -1.98
CA LEU A 119 -15.84 4.78 -0.96
C LEU A 119 -17.33 4.99 -0.60
N ASP A 120 -17.92 6.15 -0.91
CA ASP A 120 -19.36 6.38 -0.69
C ASP A 120 -20.24 5.64 -1.71
N ASN A 121 -19.66 5.06 -2.77
CA ASN A 121 -20.41 4.22 -3.70
C ASN A 121 -20.77 2.85 -3.09
N TYR A 122 -20.20 2.51 -1.93
CA TYR A 122 -20.47 1.29 -1.20
C TYR A 122 -21.47 1.58 -0.07
N LYS A 123 -22.45 0.70 0.10
CA LYS A 123 -23.49 0.82 1.14
C LYS A 123 -23.71 -0.51 1.82
N LYS A 124 -24.09 -0.46 3.09
CA LYS A 124 -24.52 -1.65 3.83
C LYS A 124 -25.71 -2.29 3.10
N ASN A 125 -25.65 -3.61 2.91
CA ASN A 125 -26.76 -4.38 2.35
C ASN A 125 -27.87 -4.63 3.38
#